data_AF-A0A316BHH5-F1
#
_entry.id   AF-A0A316BHH5-F1
#
_cell.length_a   1.000
_cell.length_b   1.000
_cell.length_c   1.000
_cell.angle_alpha   90.00
_cell.angle_beta   90.00
_cell.angle_gamma   90.00
#
_symmetry.space_group_name_H-M   'P 1'
#
loop_
_entity.id
_entity.type
_entity.pdbx_description
1 polymer ?
#
loop_
_entity_poly.entity_id
_entity_poly.type
_entity_poly.pdbx_seq_one_letter_code
_entity_poly.pdbx_strand_id
1 'polypeptide(L)'
;MRFKLYQIDRDKDPGRKRFEPLDQIENVDPSIYRKVFDAEADVTDLEDAYATFNIEGHALLNGHSMSVSDVIVNDEGAFYVDSSGFRNIEFDESKADSSNQIRVLFVQPHKKPFVAEIPDTLKAKQNAVGGLIEFVYNTDETALVCDEEAKLKNKEGNRYLDGGGIIAGNFLVVGLGEEDCRSLTDEEIQKYLDKYSEAPEITDEETSADVGFKFYGFI
;
A
#
# COMPACT_ATOMS: atom_id res chain seq x y z
N MET A 1 1.70 -9.58 -10.31
CA MET A 1 0.99 -8.70 -11.28
C MET A 1 0.53 -7.41 -10.59
N ARG A 2 0.28 -6.32 -11.32
CA ARG A 2 -0.36 -5.12 -10.77
C ARG A 2 -1.86 -5.23 -10.93
N PHE A 3 -2.61 -4.93 -9.89
CA PHE A 3 -4.06 -4.81 -9.97
C PHE A 3 -4.55 -3.71 -9.05
N LYS A 4 -5.78 -3.30 -9.30
CA LYS A 4 -6.52 -2.31 -8.53
C LYS A 4 -7.75 -2.97 -7.96
N LEU A 5 -8.07 -2.67 -6.71
CA LEU A 5 -9.30 -3.14 -6.08
C LEU A 5 -10.20 -1.96 -5.78
N TYR A 6 -11.46 -2.11 -6.17
CA TYR A 6 -12.51 -1.14 -5.95
C TYR A 6 -13.60 -1.78 -5.08
N GLN A 7 -14.06 -1.02 -4.09
CA GLN A 7 -15.13 -1.45 -3.19
C GLN A 7 -16.21 -0.39 -3.14
N ILE A 8 -17.46 -0.84 -2.99
CA ILE A 8 -18.61 0.06 -2.86
C ILE A 8 -18.47 0.89 -1.57
N ASP A 9 -18.55 2.21 -1.73
CA ASP A 9 -18.67 3.16 -0.65
C ASP A 9 -20.12 3.11 -0.11
N ARG A 10 -20.26 2.82 1.19
CA ARG A 10 -21.57 2.67 1.82
C ARG A 10 -22.40 3.94 1.74
N ASP A 11 -21.75 5.11 1.79
CA ASP A 11 -22.43 6.40 1.77
C ASP A 11 -22.94 6.74 0.36
N LYS A 12 -22.42 6.06 -0.67
CA LYS A 12 -22.80 6.21 -2.08
C LYS A 12 -23.69 5.08 -2.59
N ASP A 13 -24.11 4.14 -1.74
CA ASP A 13 -24.88 2.94 -2.12
C ASP A 13 -26.35 2.96 -1.64
N PRO A 14 -27.20 3.86 -2.18
CA PRO A 14 -28.61 3.94 -1.79
C PRO A 14 -29.41 2.67 -2.18
N GLY A 15 -28.92 1.93 -3.18
CA GLY A 15 -29.51 0.68 -3.64
C GLY A 15 -29.14 -0.55 -2.82
N ARG A 16 -28.21 -0.41 -1.86
CA ARG A 16 -27.65 -1.53 -1.07
C ARG A 16 -27.13 -2.66 -1.96
N LYS A 17 -26.46 -2.29 -3.06
CA LYS A 17 -25.85 -3.23 -4.02
C LYS A 17 -24.63 -3.94 -3.45
N ARG A 18 -24.08 -3.44 -2.34
CA ARG A 18 -22.95 -4.09 -1.67
C ARG A 18 -23.29 -5.51 -1.25
N PHE A 19 -22.41 -6.44 -1.62
CA PHE A 19 -22.52 -7.89 -1.44
C PHE A 19 -23.61 -8.59 -2.27
N GLU A 20 -24.27 -7.88 -3.18
CA GLU A 20 -25.23 -8.49 -4.10
C GLU A 20 -24.51 -9.17 -5.27
N PRO A 21 -24.90 -10.39 -5.69
CA PRO A 21 -24.40 -10.99 -6.92
C PRO A 21 -24.73 -10.14 -8.16
N LEU A 22 -23.94 -10.25 -9.21
CA LEU A 22 -24.12 -9.43 -10.41
C LEU A 22 -25.50 -9.66 -11.11
N ASP A 23 -26.12 -10.84 -10.96
CA ASP A 23 -27.47 -11.10 -11.50
C ASP A 23 -28.61 -10.44 -10.69
N GLN A 24 -28.32 -9.93 -9.49
CA GLN A 24 -29.30 -9.26 -8.62
C GLN A 24 -29.27 -7.73 -8.77
N ILE A 25 -28.34 -7.20 -9.57
CA ILE A 25 -28.21 -5.77 -9.84
C ILE A 25 -28.39 -5.50 -11.33
N GLU A 26 -28.98 -4.35 -11.67
CA GLU A 26 -29.19 -3.99 -13.08
C GLU A 26 -27.86 -3.69 -13.78
N ASN A 27 -26.95 -3.02 -13.06
CA ASN A 27 -25.65 -2.61 -13.55
C ASN A 27 -24.67 -2.34 -12.41
N VAL A 28 -23.38 -2.47 -12.72
CA VAL A 28 -22.29 -1.94 -11.92
C VAL A 28 -22.15 -0.46 -12.27
N ASP A 29 -22.32 0.40 -11.27
CA ASP A 29 -22.12 1.85 -11.40
C ASP A 29 -20.78 2.21 -10.75
N PRO A 30 -19.71 2.51 -11.51
CA PRO A 30 -18.42 2.82 -10.92
C PRO A 30 -18.42 4.04 -10.00
N SER A 31 -19.40 4.96 -10.11
CA SER A 31 -19.44 6.18 -9.30
C SER A 31 -19.71 5.97 -7.81
N ILE A 32 -20.23 4.79 -7.44
CA ILE A 32 -20.44 4.41 -6.04
C ILE A 32 -19.23 3.67 -5.43
N TYR A 33 -18.20 3.41 -6.23
CA TYR A 33 -16.99 2.72 -5.80
C TYR A 33 -15.92 3.70 -5.36
N ARG A 34 -15.02 3.21 -4.51
CA ARG A 34 -13.75 3.86 -4.18
C ARG A 34 -12.60 2.89 -4.40
N LYS A 35 -11.44 3.40 -4.82
CA LYS A 35 -10.22 2.61 -4.94
C LYS A 35 -9.63 2.33 -3.55
N VAL A 36 -9.44 1.06 -3.21
CA VAL A 36 -8.92 0.63 -1.89
C VAL A 36 -7.56 -0.04 -1.98
N PHE A 37 -7.10 -0.36 -3.19
CA PHE A 37 -5.79 -0.94 -3.45
C PHE A 37 -5.33 -0.57 -4.86
N ASP A 38 -4.06 -0.24 -5.03
CA ASP A 38 -3.41 -0.05 -6.33
C ASP A 38 -1.90 -0.29 -6.17
N ALA A 39 -1.47 -1.51 -6.45
CA ALA A 39 -0.08 -1.93 -6.26
C ALA A 39 0.24 -3.20 -7.04
N GLU A 40 1.53 -3.47 -7.19
CA GLU A 40 2.00 -4.80 -7.55
C GLU A 40 1.81 -5.74 -6.36
N ALA A 41 1.30 -6.95 -6.63
CA ALA A 41 1.36 -8.05 -5.67
C ALA A 41 1.89 -9.31 -6.34
N ASP A 42 2.48 -10.17 -5.53
CA ASP A 42 3.05 -11.45 -5.93
C ASP A 42 1.94 -12.51 -6.04
N VAL A 43 1.07 -12.32 -7.03
CA VAL A 43 -0.07 -13.21 -7.32
C VAL A 43 -0.04 -13.65 -8.78
N THR A 44 -0.52 -14.87 -9.05
CA THR A 44 -0.52 -15.45 -10.40
C THR A 44 -1.80 -15.24 -11.17
N ASP A 45 -2.95 -15.18 -10.49
CA ASP A 45 -4.27 -15.02 -11.09
C ASP A 45 -5.28 -14.42 -10.09
N LEU A 46 -6.54 -14.31 -10.48
CA LEU A 46 -7.61 -13.73 -9.67
C LEU A 46 -7.95 -14.56 -8.42
N GLU A 47 -7.83 -15.89 -8.48
CA GLU A 47 -8.12 -16.77 -7.34
C GLU A 47 -7.00 -16.66 -6.29
N ASP A 48 -5.76 -16.58 -6.73
CA ASP A 48 -4.61 -16.32 -5.86
C ASP A 48 -4.69 -14.91 -5.24
N ALA A 49 -5.14 -13.91 -6.01
CA ALA A 49 -5.46 -12.59 -5.47
C ALA A 49 -6.55 -12.68 -4.38
N TYR A 50 -7.65 -13.41 -4.64
CA TYR A 50 -8.70 -13.61 -3.65
C TYR A 50 -8.16 -14.25 -2.35
N ALA A 51 -7.34 -15.28 -2.47
CA ALA A 51 -6.70 -15.93 -1.33
C ALA A 51 -5.82 -14.96 -0.54
N THR A 52 -4.98 -14.18 -1.25
CA THR A 52 -4.10 -13.16 -0.66
C THR A 52 -4.89 -12.15 0.17
N PHE A 53 -5.96 -11.56 -0.37
CA PHE A 53 -6.73 -10.53 0.33
C PHE A 53 -7.61 -11.04 1.48
N ASN A 54 -7.89 -12.34 1.52
CA ASN A 54 -8.80 -12.92 2.50
C ASN A 54 -8.12 -13.77 3.58
N ILE A 55 -6.96 -14.34 3.30
CA ILE A 55 -6.23 -15.22 4.23
C ILE A 55 -5.07 -14.45 4.87
N GLU A 56 -4.15 -13.94 4.06
CA GLU A 56 -2.93 -13.27 4.54
C GLU A 56 -3.18 -11.78 4.81
N GLY A 57 -4.01 -11.16 3.96
CA GLY A 57 -4.17 -9.72 3.88
C GLY A 57 -3.01 -9.05 3.13
N HIS A 58 -3.17 -7.77 2.83
CA HIS A 58 -2.12 -6.97 2.22
C HIS A 58 -1.96 -5.65 2.95
N ALA A 59 -0.72 -5.25 3.26
CA ALA A 59 -0.43 -4.05 4.06
C ALA A 59 -0.99 -2.75 3.45
N LEU A 60 -1.08 -2.71 2.12
CA LEU A 60 -1.62 -1.59 1.34
C LEU A 60 -3.14 -1.65 1.10
N LEU A 61 -3.85 -2.68 1.58
CA LEU A 61 -5.31 -2.72 1.48
C LEU A 61 -5.92 -1.69 2.44
N ASN A 62 -6.63 -0.72 1.87
CA ASN A 62 -7.33 0.35 2.60
C ASN A 62 -8.86 0.15 2.63
N GLY A 63 -9.27 -1.11 2.50
CA GLY A 63 -10.65 -1.57 2.43
C GLY A 63 -10.93 -2.70 3.40
N HIS A 64 -11.97 -3.48 3.10
CA HIS A 64 -12.21 -4.76 3.75
C HIS A 64 -11.66 -5.92 2.91
N SER A 65 -11.61 -7.10 3.51
CA SER A 65 -11.42 -8.39 2.82
C SER A 65 -12.24 -8.45 1.53
N MET A 66 -11.65 -9.03 0.48
CA MET A 66 -12.26 -9.11 -0.84
C MET A 66 -13.55 -9.94 -0.79
N SER A 67 -14.63 -9.41 -1.35
CA SER A 67 -15.98 -9.95 -1.19
C SER A 67 -16.83 -9.72 -2.42
N VAL A 68 -17.99 -10.38 -2.48
CA VAL A 68 -19.01 -10.14 -3.51
C VAL A 68 -19.26 -8.64 -3.64
N SER A 69 -19.41 -8.15 -4.87
CA SER A 69 -19.53 -6.74 -5.24
C SER A 69 -18.26 -5.92 -5.34
N ASP A 70 -17.11 -6.48 -4.98
CA ASP A 70 -15.84 -5.82 -5.25
C ASP A 70 -15.48 -5.94 -6.74
N VAL A 71 -14.70 -4.99 -7.25
CA VAL A 71 -14.20 -5.03 -8.63
C VAL A 71 -12.69 -5.01 -8.61
N ILE A 72 -12.07 -6.02 -9.22
CA ILE A 72 -10.63 -6.10 -9.47
C ILE A 72 -10.35 -5.70 -10.92
N VAL A 73 -9.36 -4.84 -11.13
CA VAL A 73 -8.93 -4.40 -12.45
C VAL A 73 -7.44 -4.71 -12.63
N ASN A 74 -7.09 -5.37 -13.71
CA ASN A 74 -5.71 -5.66 -14.13
C ASN A 74 -5.56 -5.39 -15.63
N ASP A 75 -4.46 -5.87 -16.22
CA ASP A 75 -4.17 -5.75 -17.66
C ASP A 75 -5.10 -6.57 -18.56
N GLU A 76 -5.82 -7.56 -18.02
CA GLU A 76 -6.81 -8.37 -18.74
C GLU A 76 -8.21 -7.72 -18.76
N GLY A 77 -8.46 -6.72 -17.90
CA GLY A 77 -9.71 -5.98 -17.82
C GLY A 77 -10.24 -5.84 -16.41
N ALA A 78 -11.55 -5.61 -16.28
CA ALA A 78 -12.24 -5.48 -15.01
C ALA A 78 -13.10 -6.71 -14.72
N PHE A 79 -13.03 -7.19 -13.48
CA PHE A 79 -13.72 -8.38 -13.03
C PHE A 79 -14.48 -8.09 -11.74
N TYR A 80 -15.75 -8.40 -11.77
CA TYR A 80 -16.64 -8.38 -10.62
C TYR A 80 -16.43 -9.65 -9.79
N VAL A 81 -16.20 -9.49 -8.49
CA VAL A 81 -16.20 -10.60 -7.53
C VAL A 81 -17.64 -11.00 -7.30
N ASP A 82 -18.01 -12.20 -7.73
CA ASP A 82 -19.38 -12.70 -7.63
C ASP A 82 -19.51 -13.75 -6.53
N SER A 83 -20.74 -14.25 -6.31
CA SER A 83 -21.03 -15.35 -5.37
C SER A 83 -20.18 -16.61 -5.60
N SER A 84 -19.68 -16.80 -6.82
CA SER A 84 -18.69 -17.81 -7.17
C SER A 84 -17.78 -17.27 -8.26
N GLY A 85 -16.49 -17.14 -7.96
CA GLY A 85 -15.47 -16.71 -8.90
C GLY A 85 -15.65 -15.27 -9.38
N PHE A 86 -15.19 -15.01 -10.61
CA PHE A 86 -15.05 -13.68 -11.18
C PHE A 86 -15.81 -13.57 -12.50
N ARG A 87 -16.52 -12.45 -12.69
CA ARG A 87 -17.22 -12.13 -13.94
C ARG A 87 -16.62 -10.90 -14.59
N ASN A 88 -16.22 -11.02 -15.86
CA ASN A 88 -15.74 -9.87 -16.63
C ASN A 88 -16.86 -8.84 -16.83
N ILE A 89 -16.56 -7.56 -16.64
CA ILE A 89 -17.50 -6.44 -16.77
C ILE A 89 -16.82 -5.25 -17.45
N GLU A 90 -17.63 -4.33 -17.97
CA GLU A 90 -17.18 -2.98 -18.30
C GLU A 90 -17.16 -2.14 -17.02
N PHE A 91 -16.01 -1.54 -16.69
CA PHE A 91 -15.84 -0.70 -15.49
C PHE A 91 -14.99 0.52 -15.80
N ASP A 92 -15.61 1.69 -15.75
CA ASP A 92 -14.96 2.97 -15.98
C ASP A 92 -14.31 3.48 -14.69
N GLU A 93 -13.03 3.17 -14.50
CA GLU A 93 -12.25 3.55 -13.31
C GLU A 93 -12.27 5.06 -13.03
N SER A 94 -12.41 5.90 -14.08
CA SER A 94 -12.37 7.36 -13.95
C SER A 94 -13.57 7.94 -13.17
N LYS A 95 -14.64 7.16 -13.04
CA LYS A 95 -15.83 7.53 -12.27
C LYS A 95 -15.75 7.12 -10.81
N ALA A 96 -14.89 6.16 -10.47
CA ALA A 96 -14.70 5.73 -9.10
C ALA A 96 -13.91 6.77 -8.30
N ASP A 97 -14.13 6.81 -6.99
CA ASP A 97 -13.43 7.74 -6.12
C ASP A 97 -11.97 7.32 -5.89
N SER A 98 -11.06 8.15 -6.39
CA SER A 98 -9.61 8.06 -6.17
C SER A 98 -9.01 9.40 -5.72
N SER A 99 -9.84 10.31 -5.19
CA SER A 99 -9.50 11.73 -5.00
C SER A 99 -8.38 12.00 -3.98
N ASN A 100 -8.16 11.12 -3.01
CA ASN A 100 -7.14 11.28 -1.97
C ASN A 100 -5.95 10.33 -2.11
N GLN A 101 -5.69 9.79 -3.31
CA GLN A 101 -4.61 8.82 -3.52
C GLN A 101 -3.29 9.55 -3.83
N ILE A 102 -2.22 9.15 -3.14
CA ILE A 102 -0.86 9.60 -3.41
C ILE A 102 0.00 8.45 -3.93
N ARG A 103 0.86 8.77 -4.90
CA ARG A 103 1.83 7.82 -5.45
C ARG A 103 3.04 7.74 -4.53
N VAL A 104 3.35 6.54 -4.07
CA VAL A 104 4.40 6.25 -3.08
C VAL A 104 5.28 5.12 -3.56
N LEU A 105 6.46 4.98 -2.96
CA LEU A 105 7.26 3.76 -3.09
C LEU A 105 7.08 2.92 -1.83
N PHE A 106 6.68 1.67 -1.97
CA PHE A 106 6.59 0.74 -0.85
C PHE A 106 7.78 -0.20 -0.85
N VAL A 107 8.38 -0.39 0.33
CA VAL A 107 9.60 -1.17 0.48
C VAL A 107 9.43 -2.15 1.64
N GLN A 108 9.62 -3.43 1.35
CA GLN A 108 9.53 -4.51 2.32
C GLN A 108 10.92 -5.12 2.58
N PRO A 109 11.14 -5.72 3.76
CA PRO A 109 12.35 -6.51 4.01
C PRO A 109 12.55 -7.54 2.90
N HIS A 110 13.80 -7.72 2.45
CA HIS A 110 14.23 -8.71 1.45
C HIS A 110 13.61 -8.60 0.05
N LYS A 111 12.68 -7.65 -0.17
CA LYS A 111 12.02 -7.45 -1.47
C LYS A 111 12.52 -6.19 -2.16
N LYS A 112 12.36 -6.18 -3.48
CA LYS A 112 12.54 -4.97 -4.29
C LYS A 112 11.42 -3.98 -3.99
N PRO A 113 11.71 -2.67 -4.03
CA PRO A 113 10.69 -1.64 -3.90
C PRO A 113 9.75 -1.67 -5.11
N PHE A 114 8.51 -1.26 -4.92
CA PHE A 114 7.55 -1.07 -6.01
C PHE A 114 6.67 0.15 -5.78
N VAL A 115 6.11 0.68 -6.86
CA VAL A 115 5.24 1.84 -6.83
C VAL A 115 3.83 1.41 -6.46
N ALA A 116 3.21 2.16 -5.55
CA ALA A 116 1.82 1.98 -5.15
C ALA A 116 1.08 3.31 -5.12
N GLU A 117 -0.24 3.26 -5.11
CA GLU A 117 -1.08 4.38 -4.66
C GLU A 117 -1.82 4.01 -3.38
N ILE A 118 -1.76 4.92 -2.40
CA ILE A 118 -2.47 4.78 -1.13
C ILE A 118 -3.21 6.08 -0.81
N PRO A 119 -4.30 6.03 -0.02
CA PRO A 119 -4.91 7.22 0.51
C PRO A 119 -3.91 8.01 1.36
N ASP A 120 -3.84 9.34 1.20
CA ASP A 120 -3.08 10.18 2.11
C ASP A 120 -3.83 10.36 3.43
N THR A 121 -3.76 9.33 4.27
CA THR A 121 -4.37 9.32 5.60
C THR A 121 -3.41 8.67 6.58
N LEU A 122 -3.48 9.09 7.85
CA LEU A 122 -2.72 8.45 8.92
C LEU A 122 -3.00 6.94 8.97
N LYS A 123 -4.27 6.54 8.83
CA LYS A 123 -4.68 5.13 8.91
C LYS A 123 -4.06 4.28 7.80
N ALA A 124 -4.00 4.80 6.57
CA ALA A 124 -3.38 4.09 5.46
C ALA A 124 -1.88 3.89 5.66
N LYS A 125 -1.17 4.93 6.11
CA LYS A 125 0.26 4.85 6.42
C LYS A 125 0.53 3.86 7.56
N GLN A 126 -0.25 3.93 8.65
CA GLN A 126 -0.14 3.00 9.78
C GLN A 126 -0.38 1.54 9.36
N ASN A 127 -1.37 1.29 8.51
CA ASN A 127 -1.62 -0.04 7.97
C ASN A 127 -0.43 -0.54 7.13
N ALA A 128 0.11 0.32 6.24
CA ALA A 128 1.22 -0.03 5.36
C ALA A 128 2.50 -0.42 6.13
N VAL A 129 2.87 0.35 7.15
CA VAL A 129 4.07 0.11 7.96
C VAL A 129 3.83 -0.87 9.13
N GLY A 130 2.56 -1.13 9.44
CA GLY A 130 2.12 -2.05 10.48
C GLY A 130 2.35 -1.53 11.90
N GLY A 131 2.14 -0.24 12.17
CA GLY A 131 2.37 0.36 13.48
C GLY A 131 2.15 1.87 13.53
N LEU A 132 2.60 2.52 14.61
CA LEU A 132 2.59 3.98 14.73
C LEU A 132 3.64 4.55 13.79
N ILE A 133 3.35 5.67 13.12
CA ILE A 133 4.25 6.19 12.11
C ILE A 133 5.28 7.15 12.70
N GLU A 134 6.49 7.08 12.18
CA GLU A 134 7.48 8.15 12.27
C GLU A 134 7.91 8.58 10.87
N PHE A 135 8.39 9.83 10.76
CA PHE A 135 8.97 10.37 9.53
C PHE A 135 10.49 10.47 9.66
N VAL A 136 11.21 9.84 8.74
CA VAL A 136 12.65 10.02 8.57
C VAL A 136 12.88 10.86 7.31
N TYR A 137 13.23 12.13 7.50
CA TYR A 137 13.37 13.08 6.40
C TYR A 137 14.63 12.82 5.58
N ASN A 138 14.48 12.82 4.25
CA ASN A 138 15.63 12.78 3.34
C ASN A 138 16.21 14.20 3.17
N THR A 139 17.29 14.31 2.39
CA THR A 139 17.92 15.61 2.07
C THR A 139 17.20 16.39 0.97
N ASP A 140 16.15 15.81 0.38
CA ASP A 140 15.29 16.42 -0.63
C ASP A 140 13.86 16.56 -0.08
N GLU A 141 12.90 16.91 -0.93
CA GLU A 141 11.49 17.09 -0.57
C GLU A 141 10.74 15.75 -0.39
N THR A 142 11.41 14.73 0.15
CA THR A 142 10.81 13.43 0.43
C THR A 142 11.11 12.96 1.85
N ALA A 143 10.35 12.00 2.31
CA ALA A 143 10.58 11.35 3.59
C ALA A 143 10.28 9.86 3.52
N LEU A 144 10.84 9.12 4.48
CA LEU A 144 10.47 7.75 4.75
C LEU A 144 9.40 7.76 5.85
N VAL A 145 8.36 6.95 5.68
CA VAL A 145 7.36 6.70 6.71
C VAL A 145 7.51 5.25 7.15
N CYS A 146 7.84 5.02 8.41
CA CYS A 146 8.08 3.69 8.98
C CYS A 146 7.38 3.52 10.34
N ASP A 147 7.37 2.29 10.87
CA ASP A 147 6.84 2.04 12.21
C ASP A 147 7.84 2.48 13.29
N GLU A 148 7.47 3.48 14.08
CA GLU A 148 8.28 4.11 15.15
C GLU A 148 8.86 3.09 16.14
N GLU A 149 8.14 1.98 16.36
CA GLU A 149 8.54 0.96 17.33
C GLU A 149 9.00 -0.33 16.64
N ALA A 150 9.30 -0.31 15.34
CA ALA A 150 9.54 -1.52 14.54
C ALA A 150 10.61 -2.44 15.17
N LYS A 151 11.75 -1.87 15.58
CA LYS A 151 12.83 -2.63 16.22
C LYS A 151 12.45 -3.14 17.60
N LEU A 152 11.69 -2.36 18.37
CA LEU A 152 11.18 -2.77 19.69
C LEU A 152 10.18 -3.93 19.58
N LYS A 153 9.49 -4.02 18.44
CA LYS A 153 8.59 -5.12 18.06
C LYS A 153 9.32 -6.30 17.40
N ASN A 154 10.66 -6.28 17.33
CA ASN A 154 11.48 -7.28 16.67
C ASN A 154 11.10 -7.50 15.19
N LYS A 155 10.71 -6.44 14.48
CA LYS A 155 10.54 -6.52 13.02
C LYS A 155 11.91 -6.66 12.35
N GLU A 156 11.94 -7.41 11.25
CA GLU A 156 13.16 -7.65 10.46
C GLU A 156 13.76 -6.34 9.92
N GLY A 157 15.09 -6.27 9.85
CA GLY A 157 15.79 -5.18 9.19
C GLY A 157 15.46 -5.09 7.70
N ASN A 158 15.23 -3.88 7.18
CA ASN A 158 14.81 -3.64 5.81
C ASN A 158 15.90 -2.94 4.99
N ARG A 159 16.32 -1.74 5.40
CA ARG A 159 17.36 -0.95 4.71
C ARG A 159 18.22 -0.19 5.71
N TYR A 160 19.45 0.12 5.31
CA TYR A 160 20.32 1.05 6.04
C TYR A 160 19.93 2.50 5.75
N LEU A 161 19.99 3.35 6.78
CA LEU A 161 19.82 4.79 6.65
C LEU A 161 21.16 5.48 6.29
N ASP A 162 21.10 6.51 5.45
CA ASP A 162 22.29 7.28 5.03
C ASP A 162 23.03 7.92 6.23
N GLY A 163 22.28 8.30 7.28
CA GLY A 163 22.81 8.84 8.54
C GLY A 163 23.28 7.77 9.55
N GLY A 164 23.24 6.50 9.15
CA GLY A 164 23.50 5.34 10.00
C GLY A 164 22.25 4.83 10.71
N GLY A 165 22.26 3.53 11.01
CA GLY A 165 21.14 2.81 11.58
C GLY A 165 20.32 2.05 10.54
N ILE A 166 19.33 1.32 11.03
CA ILE A 166 18.50 0.38 10.25
C ILE A 166 17.04 0.85 10.29
N ILE A 167 16.34 0.77 9.17
CA ILE A 167 14.87 0.79 9.15
C ILE A 167 14.41 -0.66 9.29
N ALA A 168 13.53 -0.94 10.25
CA ALA A 168 12.95 -2.26 10.44
C ALA A 168 11.49 -2.29 9.97
N GLY A 169 11.05 -3.44 9.44
CA GLY A 169 9.72 -3.62 8.88
C GLY A 169 9.50 -2.85 7.57
N ASN A 170 8.25 -2.83 7.10
CA ASN A 170 7.88 -2.11 5.88
C ASN A 170 8.04 -0.59 6.08
N PHE A 171 8.40 0.11 5.01
CA PHE A 171 8.36 1.57 4.97
C PHE A 171 7.83 2.08 3.64
N LEU A 172 7.40 3.33 3.64
CA LEU A 172 6.99 4.08 2.46
C LEU A 172 8.03 5.16 2.17
N VAL A 173 8.26 5.48 0.91
CA VAL A 173 8.80 6.78 0.50
C VAL A 173 7.65 7.64 0.03
N VAL A 174 7.56 8.86 0.55
CA VAL A 174 6.50 9.84 0.25
C VAL A 174 7.10 11.18 -0.14
N GLY A 175 6.41 11.94 -0.99
CA GLY A 175 6.76 13.33 -1.25
C GLY A 175 6.22 14.23 -0.14
N LEU A 176 6.96 15.27 0.21
CA LEU A 176 6.56 16.26 1.22
C LEU A 176 5.81 17.41 0.54
N GLY A 177 4.58 17.67 1.00
CA GLY A 177 3.83 18.89 0.71
C GLY A 177 3.95 19.90 1.84
N GLU A 178 3.11 20.94 1.82
CA GLU A 178 3.12 21.99 2.85
C GLU A 178 2.59 21.50 4.21
N GLU A 179 1.45 20.78 4.18
CA GLU A 179 0.80 20.23 5.39
C GLU A 179 0.64 18.71 5.32
N ASP A 180 0.36 18.19 4.12
CA ASP A 180 0.11 16.78 3.84
C ASP A 180 1.21 16.18 2.94
N CYS A 181 1.16 14.86 2.73
CA CYS A 181 2.05 14.23 1.77
C CYS A 181 1.56 14.52 0.33
N ARG A 182 2.49 14.49 -0.61
CA ARG A 182 2.17 14.55 -2.04
C ARG A 182 2.63 13.28 -2.74
N SER A 183 2.07 13.05 -3.92
CA SER A 183 2.61 12.05 -4.84
C SER A 183 4.09 12.32 -5.13
N LEU A 184 4.87 11.25 -5.15
CA LEU A 184 6.22 11.28 -5.70
C LEU A 184 6.17 11.58 -7.21
N THR A 185 7.10 12.41 -7.66
CA THR A 185 7.36 12.63 -9.07
C THR A 185 8.01 11.40 -9.71
N ASP A 186 8.05 11.35 -11.05
CA ASP A 186 8.75 10.26 -11.77
C ASP A 186 10.25 10.23 -11.44
N GLU A 187 10.88 11.39 -11.30
CA GLU A 187 12.30 11.50 -10.95
C GLU A 187 12.58 10.97 -9.54
N GLU A 188 11.74 11.33 -8.56
CA GLU A 188 11.85 10.83 -7.20
C GLU A 188 11.64 9.32 -7.14
N ILE A 189 10.65 8.79 -7.87
CA ILE A 189 10.42 7.35 -7.93
C ILE A 189 11.60 6.62 -8.55
N GLN A 190 12.14 7.10 -9.67
CA GLN A 190 13.29 6.47 -10.28
C GLN A 190 14.51 6.48 -9.34
N LYS A 191 14.76 7.62 -8.70
CA LYS A 191 15.83 7.76 -7.69
C LYS A 191 15.72 6.71 -6.59
N TYR A 192 14.53 6.53 -6.00
CA TYR A 192 14.36 5.62 -4.86
C TYR A 192 14.20 4.15 -5.26
N LEU A 193 13.69 3.87 -6.47
CA LEU A 193 13.77 2.54 -7.08
C LEU A 193 15.24 2.11 -7.23
N ASP A 194 16.09 2.99 -7.76
CA ASP A 194 17.51 2.72 -7.93
C ASP A 194 18.21 2.57 -6.57
N LYS A 195 17.95 3.49 -5.64
CA LYS A 195 18.54 3.49 -4.29
C LYS A 195 18.24 2.21 -3.51
N TYR A 196 17.02 1.68 -3.61
CA TYR A 196 16.58 0.52 -2.83
C TYR A 196 16.46 -0.77 -3.65
N SER A 197 16.97 -0.76 -4.89
CA SER A 197 16.87 -1.86 -5.86
C SER A 197 17.43 -3.20 -5.34
N GLU A 198 18.48 -3.15 -4.52
CA GLU A 198 19.04 -4.30 -3.82
C GLU A 198 18.60 -4.29 -2.35
N ALA A 199 18.03 -5.42 -1.91
CA ALA A 199 17.74 -5.64 -0.50
C ALA A 199 18.98 -6.23 0.18
N PRO A 200 19.55 -5.55 1.19
CA PRO A 200 20.66 -6.10 1.94
C PRO A 200 20.18 -7.25 2.85
N GLU A 201 21.06 -8.20 3.14
CA GLU A 201 20.88 -9.13 4.24
C GLU A 201 21.23 -8.40 5.54
N ILE A 202 20.21 -8.14 6.38
CA ILE A 202 20.36 -7.55 7.71
C ILE A 202 19.87 -8.60 8.71
N THR A 203 20.71 -9.00 9.65
CA THR A 203 20.37 -10.05 10.62
C THR A 203 19.46 -9.53 11.74
N ASP A 204 18.78 -10.44 12.42
CA ASP A 204 18.00 -10.11 13.62
C ASP A 204 18.89 -9.57 14.74
N GLU A 205 20.09 -10.15 14.92
CA GLU A 205 21.06 -9.66 15.89
C GLU A 205 21.52 -8.23 15.57
N GLU A 206 21.78 -7.94 14.30
CA GLU A 206 22.19 -6.60 13.86
C GLU A 206 21.06 -5.58 14.04
N THR A 207 19.84 -5.93 13.64
CA THR A 207 18.65 -5.09 13.82
C THR A 207 18.40 -4.81 15.31
N SER A 208 18.55 -5.83 16.15
CA SER A 208 18.39 -5.71 17.61
C SER A 208 19.50 -4.86 18.24
N ALA A 209 20.74 -4.98 17.74
CA ALA A 209 21.86 -4.19 18.22
C ALA A 209 21.73 -2.69 17.89
N ASP A 210 20.93 -2.34 16.88
CA ASP A 210 20.62 -0.95 16.51
C ASP A 210 19.46 -0.34 17.33
N VAL A 211 18.97 -1.03 18.36
CA VAL A 211 18.03 -0.48 19.35
C VAL A 211 18.79 0.36 20.38
N GLY A 212 18.42 1.64 20.51
CA GLY A 212 18.94 2.50 21.57
C GLY A 212 18.97 3.99 21.21
N PHE A 213 19.64 4.79 22.04
CA PHE A 213 19.83 6.22 21.83
C PHE A 213 21.32 6.55 21.88
N LYS A 214 21.79 7.40 20.94
CA LYS A 214 23.18 7.88 20.91
C LYS A 214 23.28 9.24 21.58
N PHE A 215 24.19 9.39 22.54
CA PHE A 215 24.52 10.68 23.14
C PHE A 215 25.61 11.36 22.31
N TYR A 216 25.32 12.55 21.79
CA TYR A 216 26.32 13.41 21.17
C TYR A 216 26.76 14.48 22.19
N GLY A 217 27.98 14.34 22.68
CA GLY A 217 28.61 15.35 23.54
C GLY A 217 29.47 16.28 22.70
N PHE A 218 29.22 17.59 22.79
CA PHE A 218 30.11 18.62 22.24
C PHE A 218 31.05 19.08 23.36
N ILE A 219 32.35 18.96 23.14
CA ILE A 219 33.42 19.44 24.06
C ILE A 219 33.70 20.91 23.77
#